data_AF-A0A8J8FME8-F1
#
_entry.id   AF-A0A8J8FME8-F1
#
_cell.length_a   1.000
_cell.length_b   1.000
_cell.length_c   1.000
_cell.angle_alpha   90.00
_cell.angle_beta   90.00
_cell.angle_gamma   90.00
#
_symmetry.space_group_name_H-M   'P 1'
#
loop_
_entity.id
_entity.type
_entity.pdbx_description
1 polymer ?
#
loop_
_entity_poly.entity_id
_entity_poly.type
_entity_poly.pdbx_seq_one_letter_code
_entity_poly.pdbx_strand_id
1 'polypeptide(L)'
;MKLLLKIIISLAIPILIIGYFFTEFLLEFWWFSSLNLGSYFLLRESYAILVVLASSVVLFVTAHLNLVSIPRKLISYSDNNGESFLQRYSKTAWFFSFIICIPILIPIANHWEDFLLFYFGATSELTDPVYTKNISFYFFSYPVYQLIQSHLFWFVSLLLTVVSGLYFFSYKKNKDRVCFPYKAKFHIAFLVLILVSIQAWSIALQRIEMLYEDRHLPIFYGPGFVEMNYHLSLIWLSFILFVFLAIIAVYSLYTGKKRKLAIAFALAYITVAAIKHIEFIPNMIDEYYVGPNPVNAEAKYIENHIKATSDAFNFADITEINYPIAQSITTNISNEIRRELNNIPLWDNDLLLPAYNQLQSIRSYFNFNSVTTDRYLINNKNQQVNVAARELDYQSLPVDTQNWRNQHLVYTHGYGLVISPSAQQAKRPMQWLIQNFGQSVQAEKLKIDQAEIYYGLADYPYAIVPNTESLKTKNKTAGDLSTDYKGTGGLPLSTELQKTVVSGFFNDTKILFSTGINKNSRILVRRNIYKRIKAITPFLYLDKDAY
;
A
#
# COMPACT_ATOMS: atom_id res chain seq x y z
N MET A 1 -41.84 17.50 18.64
CA MET A 1 -40.68 16.75 19.19
C MET A 1 -40.14 15.67 18.24
N LYS A 2 -40.90 14.64 17.84
CA LYS A 2 -40.36 13.54 16.99
C LYS A 2 -39.82 13.98 15.61
N LEU A 3 -40.41 15.00 14.97
CA LEU A 3 -39.96 15.52 13.68
C LEU A 3 -38.65 16.33 13.82
N LEU A 4 -38.55 17.17 14.85
CA LEU A 4 -37.36 17.95 15.20
C LEU A 4 -36.19 17.03 15.57
N LEU A 5 -36.44 15.97 16.35
CA LEU A 5 -35.43 14.96 16.67
C LEU A 5 -34.92 14.23 15.42
N LYS A 6 -35.83 13.86 14.49
CA LYS A 6 -35.46 13.23 13.22
C LYS A 6 -34.65 14.15 12.32
N ILE A 7 -34.98 15.44 12.27
CA ILE A 7 -34.23 16.45 11.51
C ILE A 7 -32.84 16.66 12.14
N ILE A 8 -32.77 16.78 13.47
CA ILE A 8 -31.50 16.92 14.21
C ILE A 8 -30.62 15.70 13.97
N ILE A 9 -31.14 14.48 14.10
CA ILE A 9 -30.37 13.25 13.84
C ILE A 9 -29.96 13.16 12.37
N SER A 10 -30.87 13.49 11.43
CA SER A 10 -30.59 13.47 10.00
C SER A 10 -29.55 14.49 9.56
N LEU A 11 -29.38 15.60 10.27
CA LEU A 11 -28.37 16.62 9.99
C LEU A 11 -27.08 16.37 10.78
N ALA A 12 -27.20 15.86 12.01
CA ALA A 12 -26.06 15.59 12.89
C ALA A 12 -25.17 14.47 12.35
N ILE A 13 -25.74 13.40 11.80
CA ILE A 13 -24.97 12.28 11.24
C ILE A 13 -24.03 12.75 10.11
N PRO A 14 -24.50 13.44 9.04
CA PRO A 14 -23.61 13.92 7.99
C PRO A 14 -22.63 14.99 8.49
N ILE A 15 -23.02 15.86 9.42
CA ILE A 15 -22.10 16.85 10.02
C ILE A 15 -20.99 16.17 10.81
N LEU A 16 -21.29 15.11 11.58
CA LEU A 16 -20.29 14.36 12.33
C LEU A 16 -19.35 13.61 11.39
N ILE A 17 -19.87 13.02 10.30
CA ILE A 17 -19.06 12.35 9.29
C ILE A 17 -18.14 13.35 8.58
N ILE A 18 -18.68 14.47 8.10
CA ILE A 18 -17.91 15.54 7.47
C ILE A 18 -16.86 16.09 8.45
N GLY A 19 -17.26 16.32 9.70
CA GLY A 19 -16.36 16.78 10.76
C GLY A 19 -15.20 15.80 10.99
N TYR A 20 -15.48 14.50 11.05
CA TYR A 20 -14.46 13.46 11.23
C TYR A 20 -13.44 13.46 10.08
N PHE A 21 -13.91 13.36 8.83
CA PHE A 21 -13.02 13.40 7.66
C PHE A 21 -12.25 14.72 7.55
N PHE A 22 -12.88 15.83 7.94
CA PHE A 22 -12.23 17.14 7.94
C PHE A 22 -11.15 17.24 9.03
N THR A 23 -11.35 16.63 10.20
CA THR A 23 -10.33 16.57 11.25
C THR A 23 -9.11 15.74 10.84
N GLU A 24 -9.34 14.60 10.18
CA GLU A 24 -8.26 13.77 9.65
C GLU A 24 -7.46 14.51 8.58
N PHE A 25 -8.14 15.08 7.58
CA PHE A 25 -7.48 15.87 6.53
C PHE A 25 -6.65 17.03 7.09
N LEU A 26 -7.21 17.80 8.04
CA LEU A 26 -6.51 18.93 8.65
C LEU A 26 -5.29 18.48 9.44
N LEU A 27 -5.41 17.40 10.21
CA LEU A 27 -4.29 16.88 10.99
C LEU A 27 -3.16 16.41 10.08
N GLU A 28 -3.48 15.62 9.06
CA GLU A 28 -2.48 15.17 8.08
C GLU A 28 -1.86 16.36 7.36
N PHE A 29 -2.66 17.30 6.87
CA PHE A 29 -2.16 18.49 6.20
C PHE A 29 -1.20 19.28 7.10
N TRP A 30 -1.56 19.52 8.37
CA TRP A 30 -0.66 20.19 9.31
C TRP A 30 0.59 19.37 9.61
N TRP A 31 0.49 18.04 9.63
CA TRP A 31 1.62 17.17 9.94
C TRP A 31 2.63 17.18 8.79
N PHE A 32 2.16 17.01 7.56
CA PHE A 32 2.98 17.18 6.36
C PHE A 32 3.55 18.60 6.26
N SER A 33 2.76 19.63 6.57
CA SER A 33 3.24 21.02 6.60
C SER A 33 4.35 21.24 7.63
N SER A 34 4.30 20.57 8.80
CA SER A 34 5.37 20.62 9.80
C SER A 34 6.70 20.02 9.31
N LEU A 35 6.65 19.22 8.25
CA LEU A 35 7.80 18.60 7.59
C LEU A 35 8.24 19.34 6.31
N ASN A 36 7.66 20.51 6.02
CA ASN A 36 7.81 21.20 4.73
C ASN A 36 7.29 20.41 3.52
N LEU A 37 6.36 19.47 3.75
CA LEU A 37 5.73 18.61 2.74
C LEU A 37 4.25 18.94 2.54
N GLY A 38 3.76 20.09 3.03
CA GLY A 38 2.35 20.48 2.91
C GLY A 38 1.87 20.59 1.46
N SER A 39 2.70 21.16 0.58
CA SER A 39 2.39 21.23 -0.87
C SER A 39 2.34 19.84 -1.52
N TYR A 40 3.24 18.94 -1.12
CA TYR A 40 3.22 17.55 -1.58
C TYR A 40 1.93 16.84 -1.16
N PHE A 41 1.52 17.00 0.10
CA PHE A 41 0.26 16.44 0.59
C PHE A 41 -0.96 16.96 -0.18
N LEU A 42 -1.07 18.29 -0.35
CA LEU A 42 -2.18 18.88 -1.12
C LEU A 42 -2.20 18.38 -2.56
N LEU A 43 -1.04 18.25 -3.20
CA LEU A 43 -0.94 17.73 -4.55
C LEU A 43 -1.41 16.26 -4.60
N ARG A 44 -0.89 15.42 -3.70
CA ARG A 44 -1.27 14.01 -3.55
C ARG A 44 -2.78 13.84 -3.37
N GLU A 45 -3.36 14.51 -2.38
CA GLU A 45 -4.80 14.44 -2.11
C GLU A 45 -5.64 15.03 -3.25
N SER A 46 -5.16 16.08 -3.91
CA SER A 46 -5.88 16.66 -5.06
C SER A 46 -5.98 15.67 -6.23
N TYR A 47 -4.94 14.88 -6.48
CA TYR A 47 -4.95 13.84 -7.50
C TYR A 47 -5.87 12.68 -7.12
N ALA A 48 -5.83 12.23 -5.86
CA ALA A 48 -6.76 11.21 -5.37
C ALA A 48 -8.22 11.65 -5.56
N ILE A 49 -8.54 12.89 -5.15
CA ILE A 49 -9.86 13.49 -5.35
C ILE A 49 -10.21 13.59 -6.83
N LEU A 50 -9.27 14.00 -7.69
CA LEU A 50 -9.49 14.12 -9.13
C LEU A 50 -9.84 12.76 -9.75
N VAL A 51 -9.07 11.71 -9.47
CA VAL A 51 -9.33 10.36 -9.98
C VAL A 51 -10.70 9.85 -9.53
N VAL A 52 -11.01 10.00 -8.23
CA VAL A 52 -12.30 9.57 -7.68
C VAL A 52 -13.45 10.39 -8.28
N LEU A 53 -13.31 11.70 -8.38
CA LEU A 53 -14.33 12.59 -8.94
C LEU A 53 -14.56 12.31 -10.43
N ALA A 54 -13.49 12.17 -11.22
CA ALA A 54 -13.57 11.86 -12.65
C ALA A 54 -14.28 10.52 -12.89
N SER A 55 -13.86 9.47 -12.18
CA SER A 55 -14.50 8.15 -12.23
C SER A 55 -15.96 8.22 -11.75
N SER A 56 -16.24 8.97 -10.68
CA SER A 56 -17.60 9.17 -10.17
C SER A 56 -18.51 9.80 -11.21
N VAL A 57 -18.05 10.85 -11.90
CA VAL A 57 -18.81 11.53 -12.95
C VAL A 57 -19.09 10.57 -14.11
N VAL A 58 -18.07 9.85 -14.60
CA VAL A 58 -18.22 8.91 -15.73
C VAL A 58 -19.21 7.78 -15.40
N LEU A 59 -19.06 7.16 -14.24
CA LEU A 59 -19.93 6.08 -13.79
C LEU A 59 -21.35 6.58 -13.52
N PHE A 60 -21.50 7.72 -12.84
CA PHE A 60 -22.80 8.32 -12.55
C PHE A 60 -23.54 8.68 -13.82
N VAL A 61 -22.88 9.38 -14.77
CA VAL A 61 -23.49 9.78 -16.04
C VAL A 61 -23.93 8.54 -16.82
N THR A 62 -23.08 7.50 -16.87
CA THR A 62 -23.41 6.26 -17.57
C THR A 62 -24.60 5.55 -16.92
N ALA A 63 -24.60 5.37 -15.60
CA ALA A 63 -25.73 4.80 -14.88
C ALA A 63 -27.01 5.63 -15.07
N HIS A 64 -26.92 6.95 -14.90
CA HIS A 64 -28.04 7.86 -15.00
C HIS A 64 -28.68 7.87 -16.39
N LEU A 65 -27.86 7.97 -17.45
CA LEU A 65 -28.35 7.92 -18.83
C LEU A 65 -29.06 6.59 -19.13
N ASN A 66 -28.53 5.47 -18.64
CA ASN A 66 -29.16 4.16 -18.80
C ASN A 66 -30.50 4.07 -18.05
N LEU A 67 -30.58 4.54 -16.80
CA LEU A 67 -31.79 4.48 -15.98
C LEU A 67 -32.89 5.46 -16.44
N VAL A 68 -32.54 6.71 -16.80
CA VAL A 68 -33.52 7.71 -17.28
C VAL A 68 -34.05 7.36 -18.67
N SER A 69 -33.28 6.64 -19.48
CA SER A 69 -33.73 6.16 -20.79
C SER A 69 -34.85 5.11 -20.71
N ILE A 70 -35.04 4.44 -19.56
CA ILE A 70 -36.02 3.36 -19.40
C ILE A 70 -37.46 3.85 -19.66
N PRO A 71 -38.00 4.86 -18.94
CA PRO A 71 -39.33 5.40 -19.20
C PRO A 71 -39.53 5.81 -20.66
N ARG A 72 -38.59 6.55 -21.27
CA ARG A 72 -38.70 7.00 -22.68
C ARG A 72 -38.83 5.83 -23.65
N LYS A 73 -38.17 4.71 -23.37
CA LYS A 73 -38.23 3.49 -24.19
C LYS A 73 -39.51 2.66 -23.95
N LEU A 74 -40.26 2.96 -22.88
CA LEU A 74 -41.54 2.33 -22.50
C LEU A 74 -42.78 3.19 -22.81
N ILE A 75 -42.64 4.53 -22.88
CA ILE A 75 -43.73 5.51 -23.02
C ILE A 75 -44.52 5.39 -24.33
N SER A 76 -44.00 4.71 -25.37
CA SER A 76 -44.79 4.42 -26.58
C SER A 76 -46.03 3.54 -26.35
N TYR A 77 -46.30 3.08 -25.12
CA TYR A 77 -47.40 2.16 -24.80
C TYR A 77 -48.20 2.49 -23.52
N SER A 78 -47.96 3.64 -22.87
CA SER A 78 -48.68 4.00 -21.63
C SER A 78 -49.82 4.97 -21.92
N ASP A 79 -51.05 4.54 -21.63
CA ASP A 79 -52.25 5.37 -21.67
C ASP A 79 -52.26 6.44 -20.56
N ASN A 80 -52.98 7.53 -20.82
CA ASN A 80 -52.86 8.87 -20.21
C ASN A 80 -53.28 9.04 -18.73
N ASN A 81 -53.46 7.98 -17.94
CA ASN A 81 -54.10 8.11 -16.62
C ASN A 81 -53.16 7.80 -15.43
N GLY A 82 -52.70 8.86 -14.76
CA GLY A 82 -51.97 8.85 -13.48
C GLY A 82 -50.44 8.96 -13.61
N GLU A 83 -49.76 9.55 -12.61
CA GLU A 83 -48.29 9.50 -12.53
C GLU A 83 -47.84 8.04 -12.56
N SER A 84 -47.38 7.56 -13.72
CA SER A 84 -46.94 6.18 -13.86
C SER A 84 -45.78 5.93 -12.89
N PHE A 85 -45.69 4.72 -12.33
CA PHE A 85 -44.54 4.26 -11.53
C PHE A 85 -43.19 4.62 -12.19
N LEU A 86 -43.15 4.64 -13.53
CA LEU A 86 -41.99 5.02 -14.36
C LEU A 86 -41.63 6.52 -14.29
N GLN A 87 -42.61 7.42 -14.16
CA GLN A 87 -42.38 8.85 -13.94
C GLN A 87 -41.85 9.15 -12.53
N ARG A 88 -42.34 8.43 -11.51
CA ARG A 88 -41.78 8.54 -10.15
C ARG A 88 -40.36 7.95 -10.07
N TYR A 89 -40.13 6.85 -10.80
CA TYR A 89 -38.82 6.24 -10.94
C TYR A 89 -37.81 7.19 -11.62
N SER A 90 -38.17 7.88 -12.71
CA SER A 90 -37.26 8.82 -13.38
C SER A 90 -36.85 10.00 -12.49
N LYS A 91 -37.76 10.52 -11.66
CA LYS A 91 -37.46 11.56 -10.65
C LYS A 91 -36.49 11.07 -9.56
N THR A 92 -36.43 9.77 -9.31
CA THR A 92 -35.57 9.16 -8.27
C THR A 92 -34.34 8.44 -8.86
N ALA A 93 -34.20 8.41 -10.19
CA ALA A 93 -33.15 7.65 -10.88
C ALA A 93 -31.74 8.16 -10.55
N TRP A 94 -31.58 9.45 -10.24
CA TRP A 94 -30.31 10.01 -9.79
C TRP A 94 -29.82 9.34 -8.49
N PHE A 95 -30.71 9.10 -7.53
CA PHE A 95 -30.37 8.45 -6.26
C PHE A 95 -29.90 7.01 -6.46
N PHE A 96 -30.62 6.23 -7.28
CA PHE A 96 -30.20 4.87 -7.64
C PHE A 96 -28.92 4.84 -8.46
N SER A 97 -28.67 5.85 -9.31
CA SER A 97 -27.41 5.97 -10.07
C SER A 97 -26.22 6.13 -9.12
N PHE A 98 -26.35 6.96 -8.08
CA PHE A 98 -25.31 7.07 -7.04
C PHE A 98 -25.08 5.75 -6.32
N ILE A 99 -26.14 5.07 -5.88
CA ILE A 99 -26.03 3.79 -5.15
C ILE A 99 -25.27 2.73 -5.97
N ILE A 100 -25.55 2.62 -7.27
CA ILE A 100 -24.88 1.66 -8.16
C ILE A 100 -23.39 1.95 -8.30
N CYS A 101 -22.96 3.22 -8.19
CA CYS A 101 -21.56 3.60 -8.36
C CYS A 101 -20.70 3.34 -7.12
N ILE A 102 -21.27 3.43 -5.90
CA ILE A 102 -20.55 3.28 -4.63
C ILE A 102 -19.64 2.04 -4.58
N PRO A 103 -20.12 0.80 -4.83
CA PRO A 103 -19.27 -0.38 -4.72
C PRO A 103 -18.11 -0.40 -5.73
N ILE A 104 -18.26 0.31 -6.86
CA ILE A 104 -17.26 0.37 -7.93
C ILE A 104 -16.21 1.45 -7.65
N LEU A 105 -16.57 2.51 -6.92
CA LEU A 105 -15.68 3.62 -6.61
C LEU A 105 -14.70 3.32 -5.47
N ILE A 106 -15.06 2.45 -4.52
CA ILE A 106 -14.20 2.14 -3.38
C ILE A 106 -12.82 1.62 -3.81
N PRO A 107 -12.69 0.62 -4.71
CA PRO A 107 -11.38 0.13 -5.10
C PRO A 107 -10.60 1.13 -5.96
N ILE A 108 -11.27 1.95 -6.78
CA ILE A 108 -10.65 3.05 -7.52
C ILE A 108 -10.02 4.05 -6.54
N ALA A 109 -10.72 4.37 -5.45
CA ALA A 109 -10.21 5.27 -4.41
C ALA A 109 -9.01 4.68 -3.65
N ASN A 110 -8.91 3.36 -3.54
CA ASN A 110 -7.79 2.68 -2.87
C ASN A 110 -6.54 2.52 -3.75
N HIS A 111 -6.70 2.64 -5.08
CA HIS A 111 -5.63 2.45 -6.07
C HIS A 111 -5.48 3.67 -6.98
N TRP A 112 -5.74 4.86 -6.44
CA TRP A 112 -5.66 6.09 -7.21
C TRP A 112 -4.21 6.40 -7.63
N GLU A 113 -3.20 5.94 -6.87
CA GLU A 113 -1.78 6.07 -7.22
C GLU A 113 -1.45 5.37 -8.55
N ASP A 114 -2.07 4.23 -8.84
CA ASP A 114 -1.82 3.47 -10.08
C ASP A 114 -2.21 4.28 -11.32
N PHE A 115 -3.27 5.08 -11.24
CA PHE A 115 -3.69 5.98 -12.32
C PHE A 115 -2.69 7.11 -12.56
N LEU A 116 -2.02 7.59 -11.50
CA LEU A 116 -0.93 8.55 -11.66
C LEU A 116 0.28 7.92 -12.32
N LEU A 117 0.67 6.71 -11.88
CA LEU A 117 1.78 5.98 -12.51
C LEU A 117 1.46 5.64 -13.97
N PHE A 118 0.22 5.31 -14.29
CA PHE A 118 -0.20 5.08 -15.67
C PHE A 118 -0.03 6.31 -16.57
N TYR A 119 -0.35 7.51 -16.05
CA TYR A 119 -0.31 8.74 -16.85
C TYR A 119 1.06 9.43 -16.85
N PHE A 120 1.74 9.44 -15.70
CA PHE A 120 3.01 10.15 -15.48
C PHE A 120 4.21 9.22 -15.33
N GLY A 121 4.02 7.91 -15.40
CA GLY A 121 5.09 6.92 -15.23
C GLY A 121 6.18 7.07 -16.29
N ALA A 122 7.43 6.87 -15.84
CA ALA A 122 8.58 6.90 -16.74
C ALA A 122 8.55 5.71 -17.72
N THR A 123 9.05 5.94 -18.93
CA THR A 123 9.30 4.86 -19.89
C THR A 123 10.61 4.17 -19.54
N SER A 124 10.61 2.85 -19.47
CA SER A 124 11.86 2.10 -19.34
C SER A 124 12.65 2.16 -20.65
N GLU A 125 13.96 2.03 -20.59
CA GLU A 125 14.80 1.87 -21.78
C GLU A 125 14.75 0.44 -22.34
N LEU A 126 14.21 -0.49 -21.54
CA LEU A 126 14.18 -1.91 -21.83
C LEU A 126 12.80 -2.37 -22.31
N THR A 127 12.81 -3.45 -23.07
CA THR A 127 11.62 -4.13 -23.57
C THR A 127 11.61 -5.59 -23.15
N ASP A 128 10.42 -6.10 -22.89
CA ASP A 128 10.19 -7.50 -22.58
C ASP A 128 10.49 -8.39 -23.81
N PRO A 129 11.27 -9.48 -23.65
CA PRO A 129 11.63 -10.37 -24.74
C PRO A 129 10.46 -11.21 -25.27
N VAL A 130 9.36 -11.37 -24.54
CA VAL A 130 8.22 -12.23 -24.94
C VAL A 130 7.26 -11.49 -25.88
N TYR A 131 6.75 -10.33 -25.47
CA TYR A 131 5.76 -9.55 -26.22
C TYR A 131 6.31 -8.24 -26.79
N THR A 132 7.59 -7.95 -26.61
CA THR A 132 8.25 -6.71 -27.10
C THR A 132 7.58 -5.43 -26.58
N LYS A 133 6.94 -5.51 -25.41
CA LYS A 133 6.35 -4.36 -24.71
C LYS A 133 7.41 -3.69 -23.86
N ASN A 134 7.36 -2.36 -23.76
CA ASN A 134 8.22 -1.62 -22.83
C ASN A 134 7.96 -2.11 -21.39
N ILE A 135 9.00 -2.26 -20.57
CA ILE A 135 8.83 -2.73 -19.19
C ILE A 135 7.86 -1.83 -18.40
N SER A 136 7.80 -0.52 -18.69
CA SER A 136 6.87 0.41 -18.05
C SER A 136 5.39 0.04 -18.27
N PHE A 137 5.07 -0.71 -19.33
CA PHE A 137 3.72 -1.24 -19.54
C PHE A 137 3.30 -2.16 -18.40
N TYR A 138 4.18 -3.05 -17.95
CA TYR A 138 3.89 -4.04 -16.92
C TYR A 138 3.80 -3.42 -15.53
N PHE A 139 4.63 -2.41 -15.25
CA PHE A 139 4.59 -1.71 -13.95
C PHE A 139 3.46 -0.70 -13.83
N PHE A 140 3.13 0.04 -14.90
CA PHE A 140 2.26 1.21 -14.78
C PHE A 140 0.94 1.09 -15.55
N SER A 141 0.92 0.41 -16.70
CA SER A 141 -0.29 0.31 -17.53
C SER A 141 -1.13 -0.92 -17.24
N TYR A 142 -0.50 -2.07 -17.08
CA TYR A 142 -1.17 -3.34 -16.89
C TYR A 142 -2.01 -3.39 -15.60
N PRO A 143 -1.55 -2.90 -14.43
CA PRO A 143 -2.39 -2.86 -13.23
C PRO A 143 -3.66 -2.02 -13.42
N VAL A 144 -3.55 -0.86 -14.09
CA VAL A 144 -4.71 -0.02 -14.42
C VAL A 144 -5.65 -0.71 -15.40
N TYR A 145 -5.13 -1.46 -16.38
CA TYR A 145 -5.98 -2.23 -17.29
C TYR A 145 -6.75 -3.34 -16.58
N GLN A 146 -6.11 -4.05 -15.66
CA GLN A 146 -6.78 -5.06 -14.82
C GLN A 146 -7.85 -4.41 -13.93
N LEU A 147 -7.53 -3.27 -13.31
CA LEU A 147 -8.47 -2.54 -12.47
C LEU A 147 -9.68 -2.07 -13.30
N ILE A 148 -9.47 -1.37 -14.41
CA ILE A 148 -10.56 -0.90 -15.28
C ILE A 148 -11.40 -2.07 -15.79
N GLN A 149 -10.76 -3.15 -16.28
CA GLN A 149 -11.47 -4.29 -16.85
C GLN A 149 -12.38 -4.96 -15.82
N SER A 150 -11.85 -5.27 -14.63
CA SER A 150 -12.59 -5.95 -13.55
C SER A 150 -13.76 -5.10 -13.04
N HIS A 151 -13.52 -3.81 -12.80
CA HIS A 151 -14.53 -2.89 -12.25
C HIS A 151 -15.61 -2.55 -13.27
N LEU A 152 -15.24 -2.35 -14.53
CA LEU A 152 -16.20 -2.09 -15.59
C LEU A 152 -17.08 -3.33 -15.86
N PHE A 153 -16.52 -4.54 -15.75
CA PHE A 153 -17.30 -5.78 -15.84
C PHE A 153 -18.39 -5.83 -14.76
N TRP A 154 -18.03 -5.63 -13.49
CA TRP A 154 -19.00 -5.63 -12.40
C TRP A 154 -20.03 -4.50 -12.51
N PHE A 155 -19.59 -3.29 -12.88
CA PHE A 155 -20.47 -2.15 -13.08
C PHE A 155 -21.51 -2.41 -14.18
N VAL A 156 -21.07 -2.85 -15.37
CA VAL A 156 -21.97 -3.12 -16.49
C VAL A 156 -22.86 -4.33 -16.21
N SER A 157 -22.36 -5.35 -15.51
CA SER A 157 -23.15 -6.50 -15.07
C SER A 157 -24.28 -6.09 -14.11
N LEU A 158 -23.95 -5.31 -13.08
CA LEU A 158 -24.93 -4.77 -12.13
C LEU A 158 -25.95 -3.89 -12.85
N LEU A 159 -25.50 -2.99 -13.73
CA LEU A 159 -26.35 -2.11 -14.52
C LEU A 159 -27.29 -2.92 -15.42
N LEU A 160 -26.77 -3.95 -16.12
CA LEU A 160 -27.55 -4.86 -16.95
C LEU A 160 -28.61 -5.59 -16.13
N THR A 161 -28.28 -6.08 -14.93
CA THR A 161 -29.24 -6.76 -14.03
C THR A 161 -30.33 -5.80 -13.56
N VAL A 162 -29.99 -4.59 -13.12
CA VAL A 162 -30.97 -3.58 -12.69
C VAL A 162 -31.87 -3.17 -13.85
N VAL A 163 -31.29 -2.82 -15.00
CA VAL A 163 -32.05 -2.39 -16.19
C VAL A 163 -32.97 -3.51 -16.69
N SER A 164 -32.44 -4.74 -16.80
CA SER A 164 -33.23 -5.92 -17.19
C SER A 164 -34.35 -6.22 -16.21
N GLY A 165 -34.07 -6.14 -14.90
CA GLY A 165 -35.05 -6.35 -13.83
C GLY A 165 -36.19 -5.31 -13.87
N LEU A 166 -35.87 -4.04 -14.10
CA LEU A 166 -36.86 -2.97 -14.25
C LEU A 166 -37.74 -3.15 -15.50
N TYR A 167 -37.14 -3.52 -16.63
CA TYR A 167 -37.91 -3.86 -17.84
C TYR A 167 -38.82 -5.07 -17.62
N PHE A 168 -38.31 -6.11 -16.95
CA PHE A 168 -39.10 -7.31 -16.64
C PHE A 168 -40.26 -7.01 -15.69
N PHE A 169 -40.03 -6.25 -14.62
CA PHE A 169 -41.08 -5.86 -13.68
C PHE A 169 -42.16 -4.98 -14.35
N SER A 170 -41.73 -4.02 -15.19
CA SER A 170 -42.65 -3.18 -15.96
C SER A 170 -43.46 -3.99 -16.98
N TYR A 171 -42.87 -5.03 -17.58
CA TYR A 171 -43.57 -5.94 -18.48
C TYR A 171 -44.57 -6.82 -17.71
N LYS A 172 -44.17 -7.44 -16.60
CA LYS A 172 -45.04 -8.32 -15.79
C LYS A 172 -46.30 -7.59 -15.30
N LYS A 173 -46.18 -6.31 -14.93
CA LYS A 173 -47.31 -5.48 -14.48
C LYS A 173 -48.32 -5.16 -15.61
N ASN A 174 -47.87 -5.17 -16.87
CA ASN A 174 -48.69 -4.84 -18.05
C ASN A 174 -48.80 -6.02 -19.03
N LYS A 175 -48.60 -7.26 -18.55
CA LYS A 175 -48.43 -8.45 -19.38
C LYS A 175 -49.59 -8.71 -20.33
N ASP A 176 -50.80 -8.37 -19.90
CA ASP A 176 -52.03 -8.63 -20.65
C ASP A 176 -52.33 -7.55 -21.71
N ARG A 177 -51.50 -6.50 -21.79
CA ARG A 177 -51.77 -5.32 -22.62
C ARG A 177 -50.69 -5.00 -23.66
N VAL A 178 -49.44 -5.47 -23.49
CA VAL A 178 -48.31 -5.01 -24.32
C VAL A 178 -47.28 -6.11 -24.60
N CYS A 179 -46.82 -6.23 -25.84
CA CYS A 179 -45.63 -7.01 -26.20
C CYS A 179 -44.34 -6.35 -25.66
N PHE A 180 -43.29 -7.13 -25.42
CA PHE A 180 -42.03 -6.57 -24.92
C PHE A 180 -41.42 -5.57 -25.94
N PRO A 181 -41.20 -4.30 -25.56
CA PRO A 181 -40.92 -3.23 -26.52
C PRO A 181 -39.55 -3.40 -27.20
N TYR A 182 -39.50 -3.17 -28.51
CA TYR A 182 -38.28 -3.31 -29.31
C TYR A 182 -37.13 -2.44 -28.80
N LYS A 183 -37.41 -1.18 -28.41
CA LYS A 183 -36.42 -0.26 -27.85
C LYS A 183 -35.79 -0.78 -26.53
N ALA A 184 -36.52 -1.55 -25.73
CA ALA A 184 -36.00 -2.20 -24.53
C ALA A 184 -35.10 -3.39 -24.89
N LYS A 185 -35.48 -4.21 -25.88
CA LYS A 185 -34.64 -5.32 -26.39
C LYS A 185 -33.30 -4.81 -26.89
N PHE A 186 -33.32 -3.74 -27.70
CA PHE A 186 -32.10 -3.13 -28.23
C PHE A 186 -31.21 -2.57 -27.10
N HIS A 187 -31.81 -1.95 -26.09
CA HIS A 187 -31.05 -1.42 -24.95
C HIS A 187 -30.33 -2.53 -24.16
N ILE A 188 -31.04 -3.61 -23.84
CA ILE A 188 -30.46 -4.78 -23.16
C ILE A 188 -29.37 -5.40 -24.05
N ALA A 189 -29.63 -5.58 -25.35
CA ALA A 189 -28.65 -6.12 -26.29
C ALA A 189 -27.38 -5.27 -26.38
N PHE A 190 -27.50 -3.95 -26.34
CA PHE A 190 -26.36 -3.04 -26.32
C PHE A 190 -25.51 -3.18 -25.04
N LEU A 191 -26.16 -3.27 -23.88
CA LEU A 191 -25.45 -3.53 -22.62
C LEU A 191 -24.77 -4.90 -22.60
N VAL A 192 -25.42 -5.93 -23.16
CA VAL A 192 -24.82 -7.26 -23.34
C VAL A 192 -23.61 -7.20 -24.27
N LEU A 193 -23.68 -6.43 -25.37
CA LEU A 193 -22.55 -6.26 -26.29
C LEU A 193 -21.35 -5.61 -25.60
N ILE A 194 -21.58 -4.59 -24.77
CA ILE A 194 -20.52 -3.96 -23.97
C ILE A 194 -19.93 -4.99 -22.99
N LEU A 195 -20.77 -5.72 -22.26
CA LEU A 195 -20.33 -6.72 -21.29
C LEU A 195 -19.50 -7.83 -21.94
N VAL A 196 -19.93 -8.32 -23.10
CA VAL A 196 -19.18 -9.28 -23.92
C VAL A 196 -17.84 -8.68 -24.35
N SER A 197 -17.81 -7.43 -24.80
CA SER A 197 -16.56 -6.80 -25.25
C SER A 197 -15.54 -6.68 -24.11
N ILE A 198 -16.01 -6.34 -22.91
CA ILE A 198 -15.19 -6.30 -21.69
C ILE A 198 -14.68 -7.70 -21.33
N GLN A 199 -15.53 -8.73 -21.42
CA GLN A 199 -15.12 -10.11 -21.16
C GLN A 199 -14.10 -10.61 -22.19
N ALA A 200 -14.27 -10.27 -23.46
CA ALA A 200 -13.31 -10.59 -24.51
C ALA A 200 -11.97 -9.91 -24.23
N TRP A 201 -11.99 -8.64 -23.78
CA TRP A 201 -10.78 -7.94 -23.34
C TRP A 201 -10.10 -8.63 -22.14
N SER A 202 -10.87 -9.13 -21.17
CA SER A 202 -10.35 -9.94 -20.05
C SER A 202 -9.59 -11.17 -20.53
N ILE A 203 -10.17 -11.95 -21.44
CA ILE A 203 -9.50 -13.13 -22.01
C ILE A 203 -8.22 -12.72 -22.74
N ALA A 204 -8.25 -11.60 -23.47
CA ALA A 204 -7.07 -11.10 -24.16
C ALA A 204 -5.95 -10.64 -23.20
N LEU A 205 -6.28 -10.16 -22.00
CA LEU A 205 -5.31 -9.75 -20.97
C LEU A 205 -4.63 -10.93 -20.28
N GLN A 206 -5.25 -12.12 -20.25
CA GLN A 206 -4.65 -13.33 -19.65
C GLN A 206 -3.29 -13.70 -20.24
N ARG A 207 -3.04 -13.34 -21.51
CA ARG A 207 -1.73 -13.59 -22.13
C ARG A 207 -0.58 -12.87 -21.40
N ILE A 208 -0.86 -11.69 -20.84
CA ILE A 208 0.12 -10.88 -20.12
C ILE A 208 0.36 -11.46 -18.72
N GLU A 209 -0.66 -12.05 -18.12
CA GLU A 209 -0.59 -12.69 -16.80
C GLU A 209 0.45 -13.82 -16.76
N MET A 210 0.65 -14.50 -17.89
CA MET A 210 1.66 -15.56 -18.04
C MET A 210 3.11 -15.08 -17.79
N LEU A 211 3.39 -13.77 -17.85
CA LEU A 211 4.71 -13.26 -17.48
C LEU A 211 4.99 -13.34 -15.97
N TYR A 212 3.95 -13.55 -15.17
CA TYR A 212 4.02 -13.65 -13.72
C TYR A 212 3.92 -15.10 -13.21
N GLU A 213 4.14 -16.06 -14.11
CA GLU A 213 4.13 -17.49 -13.78
C GLU A 213 5.29 -17.85 -12.85
N ASP A 214 4.99 -18.55 -11.75
CA ASP A 214 5.95 -18.94 -10.71
C ASP A 214 6.18 -20.46 -10.61
N ARG A 215 5.44 -21.25 -11.40
CA ARG A 215 5.56 -22.70 -11.53
C ARG A 215 6.99 -23.22 -11.70
N HIS A 216 7.84 -22.47 -12.38
CA HIS A 216 9.21 -22.89 -12.73
C HIS A 216 10.24 -22.60 -11.65
N LEU A 217 9.83 -22.00 -10.52
CA LEU A 217 10.71 -21.78 -9.39
C LEU A 217 11.15 -23.12 -8.77
N PRO A 218 12.42 -23.23 -8.33
CA PRO A 218 13.41 -22.16 -8.18
C PRO A 218 14.30 -21.90 -9.40
N ILE A 219 14.02 -22.50 -10.57
CA ILE A 219 14.94 -22.46 -11.73
C ILE A 219 14.86 -21.12 -12.45
N PHE A 220 13.66 -20.67 -12.80
CA PHE A 220 13.41 -19.37 -13.42
C PHE A 220 11.98 -18.89 -13.14
N TYR A 221 11.72 -17.61 -13.40
CA TYR A 221 10.42 -16.97 -13.26
C TYR A 221 9.91 -16.50 -14.62
N GLY A 222 8.60 -16.61 -14.87
CA GLY A 222 7.97 -16.29 -16.16
C GLY A 222 7.58 -17.52 -16.99
N PRO A 223 7.11 -17.34 -18.24
CA PRO A 223 6.48 -18.41 -19.01
C PRO A 223 7.54 -19.33 -19.63
N GLY A 224 7.33 -20.64 -19.50
CA GLY A 224 8.16 -21.69 -20.09
C GLY A 224 7.56 -22.28 -21.37
N PHE A 225 8.00 -23.48 -21.74
CA PHE A 225 7.57 -24.16 -22.96
C PHE A 225 6.06 -24.43 -22.95
N VAL A 226 5.52 -24.91 -21.83
CA VAL A 226 4.10 -25.29 -21.73
C VAL A 226 3.20 -24.05 -21.79
N GLU A 227 3.56 -22.97 -21.10
CA GLU A 227 2.81 -21.72 -21.13
C GLU A 227 2.70 -21.20 -22.57
N MET A 228 3.85 -21.11 -23.25
CA MET A 228 3.92 -20.48 -24.56
C MET A 228 3.34 -21.32 -25.70
N ASN A 229 3.37 -22.66 -25.61
CA ASN A 229 2.86 -23.52 -26.67
C ASN A 229 1.44 -24.03 -26.40
N TYR A 230 1.09 -24.30 -25.14
CA TYR A 230 -0.21 -24.84 -24.75
C TYR A 230 -1.16 -23.76 -24.22
N HIS A 231 -0.81 -23.07 -23.14
CA HIS A 231 -1.73 -22.11 -22.51
C HIS A 231 -2.03 -20.91 -23.41
N LEU A 232 -1.03 -20.34 -24.09
CA LEU A 232 -1.24 -19.22 -25.01
C LEU A 232 -2.21 -19.60 -26.16
N SER A 233 -2.03 -20.80 -26.73
CA SER A 233 -2.90 -21.32 -27.78
C SER A 233 -4.34 -21.48 -27.30
N LEU A 234 -4.55 -21.99 -26.08
CA LEU A 234 -5.87 -22.12 -25.48
C LEU A 234 -6.51 -20.76 -25.17
N ILE A 235 -5.72 -19.76 -24.74
CA ILE A 235 -6.23 -18.39 -24.51
C ILE A 235 -6.75 -17.79 -25.83
N TRP A 236 -5.99 -17.90 -26.92
CA TRP A 236 -6.44 -17.42 -28.24
C TRP A 236 -7.65 -18.18 -28.76
N LEU A 237 -7.67 -19.51 -28.62
CA LEU A 237 -8.82 -20.34 -28.99
C LEU A 237 -10.06 -19.94 -28.19
N SER A 238 -9.91 -19.76 -26.87
CA SER A 238 -10.98 -19.31 -25.98
C SER A 238 -11.52 -17.94 -26.40
N PHE A 239 -10.64 -16.99 -26.72
CA PHE A 239 -11.02 -15.67 -27.22
C PHE A 239 -11.85 -15.75 -28.50
N ILE A 240 -11.37 -16.51 -29.50
CA ILE A 240 -12.06 -16.67 -30.79
C ILE A 240 -13.43 -17.34 -30.59
N LEU A 241 -13.47 -18.44 -29.83
CA LEU A 241 -14.72 -19.14 -29.54
C LEU A 241 -15.71 -18.26 -28.79
N PHE A 242 -15.24 -17.45 -27.84
CA PHE A 242 -16.08 -16.52 -27.09
C PHE A 242 -16.68 -15.43 -27.99
N VAL A 243 -15.88 -14.84 -28.88
CA VAL A 243 -16.36 -13.84 -29.84
C VAL A 243 -17.41 -14.44 -30.78
N PHE A 244 -17.16 -15.64 -31.35
CA PHE A 244 -18.15 -16.33 -32.19
C PHE A 244 -19.41 -16.69 -31.43
N LEU A 245 -19.27 -17.20 -30.19
CA LEU A 245 -20.39 -17.46 -29.29
C LEU A 245 -21.23 -16.20 -29.11
N ALA A 246 -20.62 -15.06 -28.81
CA ALA A 246 -21.36 -13.83 -28.59
C ALA A 246 -22.11 -13.36 -29.84
N ILE A 247 -21.47 -13.38 -31.02
CA ILE A 247 -22.09 -13.02 -32.29
C ILE A 247 -23.29 -13.92 -32.59
N ILE A 248 -23.12 -15.24 -32.48
CA ILE A 248 -24.16 -16.23 -32.79
C ILE A 248 -25.27 -16.20 -31.74
N ALA A 249 -24.95 -15.98 -30.46
CA ALA A 249 -25.94 -15.83 -29.41
C ALA A 249 -26.83 -14.61 -29.65
N VAL A 250 -26.24 -13.45 -29.99
CA VAL A 250 -27.00 -12.24 -30.35
C VAL A 250 -27.87 -12.50 -31.58
N TYR A 251 -27.31 -13.12 -32.64
CA TYR A 251 -28.06 -13.46 -33.84
C TYR A 251 -29.23 -14.43 -33.57
N SER A 252 -28.99 -15.45 -32.74
CA SER A 252 -29.99 -16.45 -32.38
C SER A 252 -31.09 -15.87 -31.49
N LEU A 253 -30.76 -14.94 -30.59
CA LEU A 253 -31.75 -14.24 -29.77
C LEU A 253 -32.66 -13.34 -30.61
N TYR A 254 -32.13 -12.73 -31.67
CA TYR A 254 -32.90 -11.85 -32.54
C TYR A 254 -33.78 -12.61 -33.56
N THR A 255 -33.19 -13.61 -34.23
CA THR A 255 -33.87 -14.32 -35.34
C THR A 255 -34.63 -15.57 -34.88
N GLY A 256 -34.38 -16.06 -33.66
CA GLY A 256 -34.85 -17.36 -33.19
C GLY A 256 -34.22 -18.57 -33.89
N LYS A 257 -33.36 -18.34 -34.90
CA LYS A 257 -32.68 -19.37 -35.69
C LYS A 257 -31.31 -19.68 -35.11
N LYS A 258 -30.71 -20.82 -35.49
CA LYS A 258 -29.34 -21.22 -35.11
C LYS A 258 -29.08 -21.37 -33.60
N ARG A 259 -30.13 -21.55 -32.76
CA ARG A 259 -29.98 -21.81 -31.32
C ARG A 259 -29.09 -23.02 -31.01
N LYS A 260 -29.19 -24.10 -31.80
CA LYS A 260 -28.31 -25.28 -31.68
C LYS A 260 -26.83 -24.93 -31.90
N LEU A 261 -26.54 -24.00 -32.82
CA LEU A 261 -25.19 -23.53 -33.10
C LEU A 261 -24.66 -22.67 -31.93
N ALA A 262 -25.48 -21.77 -31.37
CA ALA A 262 -25.12 -21.00 -30.18
C ALA A 262 -24.77 -21.92 -28.99
N ILE A 263 -25.59 -22.96 -28.76
CA ILE A 263 -25.32 -23.97 -27.72
C ILE A 263 -24.03 -24.73 -28.00
N ALA A 264 -23.77 -25.10 -29.26
CA ALA A 264 -22.54 -25.79 -29.64
C ALA A 264 -21.29 -24.93 -29.36
N PHE A 265 -21.29 -23.65 -29.74
CA PHE A 265 -20.19 -22.73 -29.42
C PHE A 265 -20.07 -22.44 -27.92
N ALA A 266 -21.20 -22.39 -27.20
CA ALA A 266 -21.19 -22.22 -25.75
C ALA A 266 -20.52 -23.41 -25.07
N LEU A 267 -20.89 -24.63 -25.47
CA LEU A 267 -20.29 -25.85 -24.97
C LEU A 267 -18.81 -25.93 -25.33
N ALA A 268 -18.43 -25.58 -26.57
CA ALA A 268 -17.05 -25.56 -27.00
C ALA A 268 -16.20 -24.56 -26.19
N TYR A 269 -16.70 -23.32 -26.01
CA TYR A 269 -16.04 -22.31 -25.18
C TYR A 269 -15.88 -22.79 -23.72
N ILE A 270 -16.95 -23.31 -23.11
CA ILE A 270 -16.92 -23.82 -21.74
C ILE A 270 -15.93 -24.98 -21.61
N THR A 271 -15.89 -25.87 -22.62
CA THR A 271 -14.95 -27.00 -22.66
C THR A 271 -13.50 -26.51 -22.71
N VAL A 272 -13.19 -25.58 -23.62
CA VAL A 272 -11.84 -24.99 -23.71
C VAL A 272 -11.47 -24.23 -22.45
N ALA A 273 -12.40 -23.46 -21.89
CA ALA A 273 -12.19 -22.73 -20.64
C ALA A 273 -11.93 -23.68 -19.47
N ALA A 274 -12.65 -24.81 -19.39
CA ALA A 274 -12.41 -25.84 -18.37
C ALA A 274 -11.06 -26.53 -18.56
N ILE A 275 -10.72 -26.93 -19.79
CA ILE A 275 -9.43 -27.58 -20.12
C ILE A 275 -8.24 -26.71 -19.72
N LYS A 276 -8.34 -25.39 -19.90
CA LYS A 276 -7.30 -24.44 -19.50
C LYS A 276 -6.94 -24.52 -18.01
N HIS A 277 -7.90 -24.92 -17.16
CA HIS A 277 -7.71 -25.06 -15.70
C HIS A 277 -7.40 -26.50 -15.27
N ILE A 278 -7.32 -27.45 -16.20
CA ILE A 278 -6.96 -28.85 -15.91
C ILE A 278 -5.46 -29.02 -16.15
N GLU A 279 -4.70 -29.21 -15.08
CA GLU A 279 -3.22 -29.35 -15.11
C GLU A 279 -2.75 -30.71 -15.63
N PHE A 280 -3.64 -31.66 -15.86
CA PHE A 280 -3.28 -33.00 -16.32
C PHE A 280 -2.42 -32.98 -17.61
N ILE A 281 -2.83 -32.21 -18.63
CA ILE A 281 -2.09 -32.12 -19.89
C ILE A 281 -0.77 -31.36 -19.73
N PRO A 282 -0.73 -30.16 -19.13
CA PRO A 282 0.52 -29.47 -18.76
C PRO A 282 1.53 -30.38 -18.05
N ASN A 283 1.09 -31.10 -17.03
CA ASN A 283 1.96 -31.99 -16.24
C ASN A 283 2.49 -33.15 -17.06
N MET A 284 1.70 -33.70 -17.99
CA MET A 284 2.19 -34.71 -18.92
C MET A 284 3.23 -34.15 -19.91
N ILE A 285 3.03 -32.93 -20.42
CA ILE A 285 4.03 -32.30 -21.29
C ILE A 285 5.32 -32.08 -20.50
N ASP A 286 5.22 -31.65 -19.24
CA ASP A 286 6.38 -31.53 -18.37
C ASP A 286 7.08 -32.86 -18.15
N GLU A 287 6.37 -33.88 -17.69
CA GLU A 287 6.97 -35.16 -17.31
C GLU A 287 7.59 -35.90 -18.51
N TYR A 288 6.92 -35.88 -19.66
CA TYR A 288 7.30 -36.70 -20.82
C TYR A 288 8.07 -35.95 -21.91
N TYR A 289 7.99 -34.62 -22.00
CA TYR A 289 8.69 -33.83 -23.02
C TYR A 289 9.74 -32.90 -22.42
N VAL A 290 9.37 -32.05 -21.46
CA VAL A 290 10.27 -31.04 -20.88
C VAL A 290 11.32 -31.69 -19.98
N GLY A 291 10.90 -32.53 -19.04
CA GLY A 291 11.76 -33.20 -18.05
C GLY A 291 12.90 -34.00 -18.68
N PRO A 292 12.65 -34.79 -19.76
CA PRO A 292 13.71 -35.48 -20.48
C PRO A 292 14.58 -34.58 -21.38
N ASN A 293 14.06 -33.44 -21.85
CA ASN A 293 14.75 -32.54 -22.78
C ASN A 293 14.80 -31.07 -22.30
N PRO A 294 15.25 -30.78 -21.07
CA PRO A 294 15.07 -29.47 -20.45
C PRO A 294 15.84 -28.38 -21.19
N VAL A 295 17.03 -28.69 -21.71
CA VAL A 295 17.84 -27.73 -22.48
C VAL A 295 17.11 -27.30 -23.76
N ASN A 296 16.57 -28.24 -24.52
CA ASN A 296 15.90 -27.92 -25.79
C ASN A 296 14.54 -27.24 -25.56
N ALA A 297 13.81 -27.63 -24.53
CA ALA A 297 12.49 -27.07 -24.23
C ALA A 297 12.58 -25.70 -23.56
N GLU A 298 13.49 -25.52 -22.59
CA GLU A 298 13.48 -24.37 -21.67
C GLU A 298 14.63 -23.37 -21.88
N ALA A 299 15.70 -23.68 -22.64
CA ALA A 299 16.86 -22.80 -22.73
C ALA A 299 16.52 -21.36 -23.12
N LYS A 300 15.59 -21.16 -24.07
CA LYS A 300 15.15 -19.82 -24.49
C LYS A 300 14.48 -19.04 -23.35
N TYR A 301 13.66 -19.70 -22.54
CA TYR A 301 12.92 -19.04 -21.46
C TYR A 301 13.84 -18.73 -20.27
N ILE A 302 14.78 -19.65 -19.98
CA ILE A 302 15.84 -19.44 -18.99
C ILE A 302 16.77 -18.30 -19.42
N GLU A 303 17.16 -18.23 -20.70
CA GLU A 303 17.99 -17.13 -21.21
C GLU A 303 17.29 -15.77 -21.07
N ASN A 304 15.99 -15.70 -21.40
CA ASN A 304 15.18 -14.51 -21.19
C ASN A 304 15.12 -14.10 -19.71
N HIS A 305 14.95 -15.07 -18.81
CA HIS A 305 14.97 -14.83 -17.37
C HIS A 305 16.32 -14.29 -16.90
N ILE A 306 17.43 -14.95 -17.27
CA ILE A 306 18.80 -14.52 -16.93
C ILE A 306 19.03 -13.09 -17.41
N LYS A 307 18.65 -12.78 -18.65
CA LYS A 307 18.79 -11.43 -19.20
C LYS A 307 17.95 -10.41 -18.42
N ALA A 308 16.67 -10.70 -18.19
CA ALA A 308 15.78 -9.79 -17.45
C ALA A 308 16.28 -9.54 -16.01
N THR A 309 16.76 -10.57 -15.32
CA THR A 309 17.33 -10.45 -13.97
C THR A 309 18.66 -9.69 -14.00
N SER A 310 19.53 -9.99 -14.96
CA SER A 310 20.79 -9.26 -15.15
C SER A 310 20.53 -7.77 -15.38
N ASP A 311 19.58 -7.43 -16.25
CA ASP A 311 19.19 -6.05 -16.53
C ASP A 311 18.59 -5.38 -15.28
N ALA A 312 17.73 -6.08 -14.54
CA ALA A 312 17.08 -5.54 -13.33
C ALA A 312 18.06 -5.23 -12.20
N PHE A 313 19.10 -6.06 -12.02
CA PHE A 313 20.16 -5.84 -11.03
C PHE A 313 21.36 -5.05 -11.58
N ASN A 314 21.29 -4.62 -12.85
CA ASN A 314 22.36 -3.92 -13.55
C ASN A 314 23.70 -4.70 -13.57
N PHE A 315 23.62 -6.00 -13.84
CA PHE A 315 24.77 -6.91 -13.96
C PHE A 315 25.40 -6.95 -15.35
N ALA A 316 24.90 -6.17 -16.31
CA ALA A 316 25.49 -6.08 -17.65
C ALA A 316 26.92 -5.53 -17.62
N ASP A 317 27.26 -4.64 -16.67
CA ASP A 317 28.57 -4.02 -16.50
C ASP A 317 29.25 -4.45 -15.19
N ILE A 318 29.52 -5.75 -15.03
CA ILE A 318 30.32 -6.26 -13.90
C ILE A 318 31.80 -6.27 -14.28
N THR A 319 32.63 -5.73 -13.37
CA THR A 319 34.09 -5.90 -13.44
C THR A 319 34.50 -7.08 -12.58
N GLU A 320 34.88 -8.19 -13.22
CA GLU A 320 35.44 -9.34 -12.51
C GLU A 320 36.87 -9.05 -12.08
N ILE A 321 37.11 -9.06 -10.76
CA ILE A 321 38.44 -8.90 -10.17
C ILE A 321 38.87 -10.24 -9.63
N ASN A 322 39.89 -10.85 -10.25
CA ASN A 322 40.54 -12.02 -9.69
C ASN A 322 41.27 -11.65 -8.40
N TYR A 323 40.84 -12.19 -7.26
CA TYR A 323 41.50 -12.03 -5.97
C TYR A 323 42.26 -13.32 -5.59
N PRO A 324 43.51 -13.50 -6.05
CA PRO A 324 44.30 -14.68 -5.69
C PRO A 324 44.64 -14.65 -4.20
N ILE A 325 44.23 -15.69 -3.47
CA ILE A 325 44.54 -15.84 -2.05
C ILE A 325 46.06 -16.04 -1.90
N ALA A 326 46.75 -15.08 -1.29
CA ALA A 326 48.16 -15.21 -0.98
C ALA A 326 48.37 -16.34 0.04
N GLN A 327 49.11 -17.39 -0.34
CA GLN A 327 49.31 -18.59 0.49
C GLN A 327 50.35 -18.41 1.61
N SER A 328 51.09 -17.29 1.64
CA SER A 328 52.15 -17.06 2.63
C SER A 328 51.79 -15.92 3.59
N ILE A 329 51.42 -16.26 4.82
CA ILE A 329 51.37 -15.31 5.93
C ILE A 329 52.82 -15.10 6.39
N THR A 330 53.42 -13.95 6.06
CA THR A 330 54.73 -13.57 6.60
C THR A 330 54.61 -13.42 8.13
N THR A 331 55.53 -14.01 8.90
CA THR A 331 55.48 -14.01 10.39
C THR A 331 55.58 -12.61 11.01
N ASN A 332 56.01 -11.60 10.25
CA ASN A 332 55.89 -10.19 10.63
C ASN A 332 54.51 -9.66 10.22
N ILE A 333 53.52 -9.84 11.09
CA ILE A 333 52.22 -9.17 10.99
C ILE A 333 52.48 -7.67 10.91
N SER A 334 52.24 -7.07 9.73
CA SER A 334 52.39 -5.64 9.53
C SER A 334 51.52 -4.86 10.53
N ASN A 335 51.94 -3.64 10.89
CA ASN A 335 51.13 -2.77 11.74
C ASN A 335 49.71 -2.54 11.19
N GLU A 336 49.58 -2.62 9.87
CA GLU A 336 48.31 -2.58 9.15
C GLU A 336 47.42 -3.78 9.46
N ILE A 337 47.92 -5.02 9.34
CA ILE A 337 47.14 -6.22 9.68
C ILE A 337 46.74 -6.19 11.17
N ARG A 338 47.64 -5.76 12.07
CA ARG A 338 47.29 -5.61 13.50
C ARG A 338 46.16 -4.59 13.72
N ARG A 339 46.16 -3.49 12.96
CA ARG A 339 45.11 -2.47 13.01
C ARG A 339 43.78 -3.06 12.55
N GLU A 340 43.75 -3.78 11.44
CA GLU A 340 42.54 -4.40 10.92
C GLU A 340 42.00 -5.48 11.88
N LEU A 341 42.88 -6.37 12.39
CA LEU A 341 42.49 -7.42 13.35
C LEU A 341 41.90 -6.85 14.65
N ASN A 342 42.42 -5.73 15.13
CA ASN A 342 41.90 -5.04 16.32
C ASN A 342 40.57 -4.31 16.04
N ASN A 343 40.08 -4.31 14.80
CA ASN A 343 38.87 -3.62 14.38
C ASN A 343 37.75 -4.57 13.93
N ILE A 344 38.00 -5.88 13.94
CA ILE A 344 37.00 -6.88 13.54
C ILE A 344 35.91 -6.95 14.62
N PRO A 345 34.62 -6.86 14.26
CA PRO A 345 33.54 -7.10 15.21
C PRO A 345 33.55 -8.57 15.62
N LEU A 346 33.81 -8.83 16.90
CA LEU A 346 33.86 -10.19 17.45
C LEU A 346 32.53 -10.63 18.06
N TRP A 347 31.62 -9.69 18.29
CA TRP A 347 30.37 -9.89 19.00
C TRP A 347 29.20 -9.78 18.04
N ASP A 348 28.25 -10.69 18.18
CA ASP A 348 26.98 -10.67 17.48
C ASP A 348 26.06 -9.61 18.11
N ASN A 349 25.43 -8.80 17.28
CA ASN A 349 24.60 -7.67 17.72
C ASN A 349 23.36 -8.12 18.52
N ASP A 350 22.74 -9.25 18.14
CA ASP A 350 21.56 -9.78 18.82
C ASP A 350 21.91 -10.31 20.23
N LEU A 351 23.13 -10.80 20.40
CA LEU A 351 23.64 -11.23 21.70
C LEU A 351 24.09 -10.07 22.60
N LEU A 352 24.41 -8.91 22.03
CA LEU A 352 24.80 -7.72 22.79
C LEU A 352 23.61 -6.96 23.37
N LEU A 353 22.48 -6.98 22.67
CA LEU A 353 21.30 -6.22 23.08
C LEU A 353 20.85 -6.53 24.53
N PRO A 354 20.75 -7.79 24.99
CA PRO A 354 20.43 -8.10 26.39
C PRO A 354 21.46 -7.53 27.38
N ALA A 355 22.74 -7.54 27.04
CA ALA A 355 23.79 -6.99 27.89
C ALA A 355 23.69 -5.45 28.00
N TYR A 356 23.37 -4.77 26.91
CA TYR A 356 23.10 -3.33 26.90
C TYR A 356 21.89 -2.99 27.77
N ASN A 357 20.79 -3.74 27.63
CA ASN A 357 19.58 -3.54 28.43
C ASN A 357 19.82 -3.79 29.92
N GLN A 358 20.56 -4.84 30.26
CA GLN A 358 20.87 -5.17 31.66
C GLN A 358 21.81 -4.15 32.32
N LEU A 359 22.82 -3.66 31.59
CA LEU A 359 23.89 -2.85 32.17
C LEU A 359 23.69 -1.34 32.00
N GLN A 360 22.97 -0.91 30.97
CA GLN A 360 22.97 0.50 30.54
C GLN A 360 21.57 1.13 30.37
N SER A 361 20.48 0.39 30.57
CA SER A 361 19.15 1.01 30.65
C SER A 361 19.06 1.95 31.84
N ILE A 362 19.61 1.53 33.00
CA ILE A 362 19.76 2.28 34.28
C ILE A 362 18.43 2.72 34.93
N ARG A 363 17.40 3.01 34.14
CA ARG A 363 16.04 3.34 34.54
C ARG A 363 15.06 2.36 33.88
N SER A 364 13.96 2.06 34.57
CA SER A 364 12.94 1.11 34.09
C SER A 364 12.15 1.60 32.88
N TYR A 365 12.19 2.89 32.57
CA TYR A 365 11.52 3.49 31.40
C TYR A 365 12.44 3.66 30.19
N PHE A 366 13.65 3.10 30.24
CA PHE A 366 14.57 3.12 29.11
C PHE A 366 14.90 1.71 28.65
N ASN A 367 15.02 1.55 27.35
CA ASN A 367 15.37 0.30 26.70
C ASN A 367 16.19 0.57 25.43
N PHE A 368 16.97 -0.40 25.00
CA PHE A 368 17.60 -0.43 23.69
C PHE A 368 16.80 -1.38 22.79
N ASN A 369 16.51 -0.94 21.55
CA ASN A 369 15.78 -1.76 20.57
C ASN A 369 16.71 -2.55 19.65
N SER A 370 17.87 -1.96 19.32
CA SER A 370 18.90 -2.59 18.49
C SER A 370 20.29 -2.14 18.93
N VAL A 371 21.27 -2.97 18.62
CA VAL A 371 22.70 -2.61 18.67
C VAL A 371 23.21 -2.74 17.24
N THR A 372 23.77 -1.67 16.70
CA THR A 372 24.29 -1.66 15.33
C THR A 372 25.79 -1.37 15.36
N THR A 373 26.51 -1.89 14.37
CA THR A 373 27.95 -1.69 14.25
C THR A 373 28.24 -0.53 13.30
N ASP A 374 29.05 0.43 13.76
CA ASP A 374 29.41 1.63 13.00
C ASP A 374 30.90 1.97 13.21
N ARG A 375 31.44 2.98 12.53
CA ARG A 375 32.86 3.37 12.59
C ARG A 375 33.03 4.83 12.96
N TYR A 376 33.81 5.08 14.02
CA TYR A 376 34.13 6.42 14.51
C TYR A 376 35.63 6.65 14.55
N LEU A 377 36.02 7.90 14.34
CA LEU A 377 37.40 8.33 14.48
C LEU A 377 37.74 8.59 15.95
N ILE A 378 38.38 7.63 16.60
CA ILE A 378 38.76 7.68 18.02
C ILE A 378 40.29 7.79 18.11
N ASN A 379 40.81 8.86 18.72
CA ASN A 379 42.24 9.12 18.83
C ASN A 379 42.98 9.06 17.46
N ASN A 380 42.37 9.64 16.42
CA ASN A 380 42.83 9.62 15.02
C ASN A 380 42.95 8.23 14.39
N LYS A 381 42.30 7.21 14.97
CA LYS A 381 42.20 5.87 14.40
C LYS A 381 40.74 5.58 14.08
N ASN A 382 40.47 5.11 12.87
CA ASN A 382 39.13 4.67 12.51
C ASN A 382 38.85 3.35 13.23
N GLN A 383 37.89 3.37 14.15
CA GLN A 383 37.58 2.24 15.00
C GLN A 383 36.10 1.88 14.87
N GLN A 384 35.84 0.58 14.71
CA GLN A 384 34.54 -0.03 14.66
C GLN A 384 34.01 -0.19 16.09
N VAL A 385 32.78 0.26 16.29
CA VAL A 385 32.11 0.32 17.58
C VAL A 385 30.68 -0.20 17.45
N ASN A 386 30.15 -0.70 18.55
CA ASN A 386 28.75 -1.06 18.68
C ASN A 386 28.03 0.10 19.34
N VAL A 387 27.03 0.64 18.65
CA VAL A 387 26.24 1.80 19.09
C VAL A 387 24.79 1.38 19.31
N ALA A 388 24.18 1.92 20.37
CA ALA A 388 22.77 1.73 20.64
C ALA A 388 22.15 3.00 21.22
N ALA A 389 21.01 3.41 20.66
CA ALA A 389 20.22 4.52 21.14
C ALA A 389 19.36 4.10 22.34
N ARG A 390 19.43 4.85 23.44
CA ARG A 390 18.60 4.59 24.62
C ARG A 390 17.24 5.23 24.41
N GLU A 391 16.26 4.40 24.07
CA GLU A 391 14.92 4.83 23.73
C GLU A 391 13.97 4.70 24.92
N LEU A 392 12.82 5.37 24.86
CA LEU A 392 11.81 5.29 25.90
C LEU A 392 11.03 3.98 25.78
N ASP A 393 10.89 3.27 26.90
CA ASP A 393 9.96 2.17 27.05
C ASP A 393 8.95 2.49 28.15
N TYR A 394 7.77 2.95 27.73
CA TYR A 394 6.69 3.26 28.64
C TYR A 394 6.01 2.02 29.22
N GLN A 395 6.02 0.90 28.51
CA GLN A 395 5.28 -0.31 28.91
C GLN A 395 5.93 -1.00 30.11
N SER A 396 7.24 -0.83 30.28
CA SER A 396 8.01 -1.33 31.43
C SER A 396 7.78 -0.54 32.74
N LEU A 397 7.01 0.55 32.71
CA LEU A 397 6.64 1.28 33.93
C LEU A 397 5.58 0.52 34.74
N PRO A 398 5.57 0.62 36.09
CA PRO A 398 4.50 0.06 36.92
C PRO A 398 3.12 0.56 36.50
N VAL A 399 2.12 -0.31 36.50
CA VAL A 399 0.75 -0.02 36.02
C VAL A 399 0.15 1.23 36.68
N ASP A 400 0.36 1.43 37.97
CA ASP A 400 -0.15 2.61 38.71
C ASP A 400 0.43 3.95 38.20
N THR A 401 1.58 3.90 37.54
CA THR A 401 2.22 5.07 36.93
C THR A 401 1.87 5.24 35.46
N GLN A 402 1.18 4.27 34.85
CA GLN A 402 0.77 4.28 33.45
C GLN A 402 -0.49 5.13 33.21
N ASN A 403 -0.46 6.40 33.64
CA ASN A 403 -1.53 7.36 33.39
C ASN A 403 -1.20 8.33 32.25
N TRP A 404 -2.25 8.98 31.72
CA TRP A 404 -2.16 9.90 30.60
C TRP A 404 -1.12 11.01 30.76
N ARG A 405 -1.05 11.64 31.95
CA ARG A 405 -0.07 12.71 32.23
C ARG A 405 1.35 12.17 32.06
N ASN A 406 1.61 11.01 32.65
CA ASN A 406 2.92 10.39 32.57
C ASN A 406 3.26 9.96 31.14
N GLN A 407 2.29 9.43 30.38
CA GLN A 407 2.48 8.96 29.01
C GLN A 407 2.79 10.08 28.01
N HIS A 408 2.12 11.22 28.13
CA HIS A 408 2.12 12.25 27.10
C HIS A 408 2.84 13.53 27.49
N LEU A 409 3.05 13.79 28.79
CA LEU A 409 3.66 15.03 29.28
C LEU A 409 4.97 14.80 30.05
N VAL A 410 5.12 13.68 30.77
CA VAL A 410 6.32 13.41 31.59
C VAL A 410 7.34 12.56 30.82
N TYR A 411 6.99 11.32 30.50
CA TYR A 411 7.86 10.38 29.80
C TYR A 411 7.77 10.59 28.29
N THR A 412 8.45 11.62 27.79
CA THR A 412 8.26 12.10 26.42
C THR A 412 9.35 11.71 25.44
N HIS A 413 10.56 11.31 25.88
CA HIS A 413 11.70 11.04 25.01
C HIS A 413 12.64 9.99 25.61
N GLY A 414 13.43 9.34 24.74
CA GLY A 414 14.63 8.57 25.12
C GLY A 414 15.80 9.49 25.46
N TYR A 415 16.91 8.95 25.94
CA TYR A 415 18.03 9.77 26.42
C TYR A 415 19.41 9.14 26.17
N GLY A 416 20.14 9.74 25.25
CA GLY A 416 21.52 9.47 24.92
C GLY A 416 21.70 8.15 24.18
N LEU A 417 22.95 7.78 24.02
CA LEU A 417 23.35 6.53 23.38
C LEU A 417 24.49 5.90 24.17
N VAL A 418 24.75 4.64 23.87
CA VAL A 418 25.80 3.84 24.50
C VAL A 418 26.69 3.29 23.41
N ILE A 419 28.00 3.38 23.63
CA ILE A 419 29.00 2.91 22.66
C ILE A 419 29.95 1.96 23.38
N SER A 420 30.20 0.81 22.77
CA SER A 420 31.27 -0.11 23.16
C SER A 420 32.18 -0.40 21.95
N PRO A 421 33.47 -0.71 22.13
CA PRO A 421 34.29 -1.19 21.02
C PRO A 421 33.73 -2.49 20.43
N SER A 422 33.76 -2.68 19.12
CA SER A 422 33.30 -3.94 18.51
C SER A 422 34.28 -5.11 18.71
N ALA A 423 35.57 -4.78 18.83
CA ALA A 423 36.61 -5.73 19.17
C ALA A 423 36.88 -5.67 20.68
N GLN A 424 36.43 -6.68 21.43
CA GLN A 424 36.68 -6.81 22.86
C GLN A 424 37.19 -8.20 23.19
N GLN A 425 38.11 -8.27 24.16
CA GLN A 425 38.66 -9.53 24.62
C GLN A 425 37.64 -10.29 25.48
N ALA A 426 37.51 -11.59 25.22
CA ALA A 426 36.71 -12.48 26.05
C ALA A 426 37.21 -12.51 27.51
N LYS A 427 36.33 -12.87 28.45
CA LYS A 427 36.62 -13.00 29.90
C LYS A 427 37.05 -11.68 30.58
N ARG A 428 36.74 -10.53 29.99
CA ARG A 428 36.85 -9.21 30.63
C ARG A 428 35.46 -8.59 30.77
N PRO A 429 35.25 -7.70 31.76
CA PRO A 429 34.04 -6.87 31.79
C PRO A 429 33.89 -6.08 30.49
N MET A 430 32.65 -5.88 30.07
CA MET A 430 32.35 -5.07 28.87
C MET A 430 32.93 -3.66 29.03
N GLN A 431 33.68 -3.23 28.01
CA GLN A 431 34.28 -1.91 27.95
C GLN A 431 33.34 -0.95 27.24
N TRP A 432 33.22 0.27 27.76
CA TRP A 432 32.34 1.30 27.22
C TRP A 432 33.16 2.53 26.82
N LEU A 433 32.86 3.06 25.64
CA LEU A 433 33.35 4.34 25.16
C LEU A 433 32.42 5.48 25.59
N ILE A 434 31.11 5.22 25.60
CA ILE A 434 30.06 6.07 26.16
C ILE A 434 29.14 5.21 27.02
N GLN A 435 28.92 5.61 28.27
CA GLN A 435 27.98 4.95 29.20
C GLN A 435 27.37 5.96 30.18
N ASN A 436 26.40 5.50 31.00
CA ASN A 436 25.84 6.26 32.11
C ASN A 436 25.31 7.64 31.69
N PHE A 437 24.39 7.66 30.72
CA PHE A 437 23.80 8.90 30.17
C PHE A 437 24.81 9.89 29.57
N GLY A 438 25.94 9.39 29.06
CA GLY A 438 26.98 10.23 28.45
C GLY A 438 27.86 10.96 29.45
N GLN A 439 27.83 10.59 30.74
CA GLN A 439 28.70 11.16 31.77
C GLN A 439 30.15 10.67 31.67
N SER A 440 30.37 9.49 31.10
CA SER A 440 31.71 8.92 30.88
C SER A 440 31.95 8.79 29.39
N VAL A 441 32.74 9.71 28.83
CA VAL A 441 33.12 9.74 27.42
C VAL A 441 34.64 9.62 27.34
N GLN A 442 35.14 8.56 26.69
CA GLN A 442 36.59 8.32 26.59
C GLN A 442 37.29 9.17 25.52
N ALA A 443 36.55 9.77 24.59
CA ALA A 443 37.09 10.59 23.51
C ALA A 443 36.25 11.85 23.28
N GLU A 444 36.89 13.02 23.17
CA GLU A 444 36.20 14.30 23.01
C GLU A 444 35.25 14.35 21.80
N LYS A 445 35.63 13.68 20.69
CA LYS A 445 34.81 13.56 19.48
C LYS A 445 33.50 12.79 19.65
N LEU A 446 33.34 12.07 20.76
CA LEU A 446 32.15 11.29 21.10
C LEU A 446 31.21 12.05 22.06
N LYS A 447 31.49 13.33 22.34
CA LYS A 447 30.66 14.15 23.22
C LYS A 447 29.29 14.41 22.58
N ILE A 448 28.24 14.19 23.36
CA ILE A 448 26.85 14.37 22.92
C ILE A 448 26.40 15.77 23.34
N ASP A 449 26.05 16.62 22.37
CA ASP A 449 25.56 17.98 22.63
C ASP A 449 24.06 17.99 22.97
N GLN A 450 23.27 17.14 22.32
CA GLN A 450 21.83 16.97 22.55
C GLN A 450 21.51 15.47 22.66
N ALA A 451 21.15 15.03 23.87
CA ALA A 451 20.95 13.61 24.16
C ALA A 451 19.52 13.14 23.92
N GLU A 452 18.55 14.04 23.79
CA GLU A 452 17.13 13.68 23.77
C GLU A 452 16.70 13.02 22.47
N ILE A 453 16.04 11.86 22.59
CA ILE A 453 15.56 11.07 21.45
C ILE A 453 14.03 11.12 21.41
N TYR A 454 13.49 12.03 20.60
CA TYR A 454 12.04 12.17 20.41
C TYR A 454 11.49 11.27 19.30
N TYR A 455 12.35 10.86 18.36
CA TYR A 455 12.05 10.01 17.21
C TYR A 455 13.07 8.88 17.16
N GLY A 456 12.63 7.64 16.98
CA GLY A 456 13.51 6.46 17.03
C GLY A 456 12.82 5.19 16.52
N LEU A 457 13.30 4.01 16.92
CA LEU A 457 12.76 2.71 16.52
C LEU A 457 11.65 2.19 17.44
N ALA A 458 11.52 2.72 18.66
CA ALA A 458 10.48 2.26 19.58
C ALA A 458 9.07 2.60 19.07
N ASP A 459 8.05 1.89 19.56
CA ASP A 459 6.66 2.27 19.32
C ASP A 459 6.18 3.30 20.35
N TYR A 460 6.46 4.55 20.04
CA TYR A 460 6.16 5.67 20.93
C TYR A 460 4.69 6.10 20.84
N PRO A 461 4.02 6.37 21.97
CA PRO A 461 2.80 7.16 21.96
C PRO A 461 3.10 8.60 21.55
N TYR A 462 2.06 9.35 21.19
CA TYR A 462 2.22 10.79 20.96
C TYR A 462 2.75 11.47 22.22
N ALA A 463 3.51 12.55 22.08
CA ALA A 463 4.01 13.32 23.22
C ALA A 463 3.75 14.81 23.00
N ILE A 464 3.46 15.56 24.06
CA ILE A 464 3.20 17.00 23.96
C ILE A 464 4.35 17.75 24.63
N VAL A 465 5.12 18.49 23.84
CA VAL A 465 6.35 19.15 24.29
C VAL A 465 6.57 20.51 23.59
N PRO A 466 7.19 21.50 24.25
CA PRO A 466 7.41 21.56 25.70
C PRO A 466 6.09 21.69 26.46
N ASN A 467 6.07 21.32 27.74
CA ASN A 467 4.88 21.36 28.61
C ASN A 467 5.30 21.76 30.04
N THR A 468 4.34 22.04 30.93
CA THR A 468 4.65 22.47 32.31
C THR A 468 4.83 21.33 33.31
N GLU A 469 4.52 20.09 32.92
CA GLU A 469 4.56 18.88 33.75
C GLU A 469 5.90 18.13 33.65
N SER A 470 6.82 18.58 32.79
CA SER A 470 8.20 18.08 32.72
C SER A 470 8.83 18.06 34.12
N LEU A 471 9.61 17.04 34.44
CA LEU A 471 10.25 16.91 35.77
C LEU A 471 11.30 18.02 35.97
N LYS A 472 10.90 19.17 36.53
CA LYS A 472 11.83 20.27 36.85
C LYS A 472 12.47 20.01 38.20
N THR A 473 13.51 19.17 38.24
CA THR A 473 14.34 18.99 39.44
C THR A 473 15.32 20.17 39.58
N LYS A 474 15.52 20.67 40.82
CA LYS A 474 16.50 21.74 41.10
C LYS A 474 17.94 21.32 40.78
N ASN A 475 18.23 20.02 40.86
CA ASN A 475 19.48 19.40 40.45
C ASN A 475 19.22 18.54 39.22
N LYS A 476 19.51 19.04 38.03
CA LYS A 476 19.42 18.26 36.80
C LYS A 476 20.45 17.13 36.85
N THR A 477 20.02 15.88 36.98
CA THR A 477 20.91 14.74 36.80
C THR A 477 20.80 14.20 35.38
N ALA A 478 21.91 13.68 34.82
CA ALA A 478 21.89 13.11 33.48
C ALA A 478 20.93 11.91 33.43
N GLY A 479 20.12 11.84 32.38
CA GLY A 479 19.05 10.86 32.26
C GLY A 479 17.71 11.27 32.90
N ASP A 480 17.62 12.42 33.57
CA ASP A 480 16.33 13.00 33.97
C ASP A 480 15.63 13.59 32.75
N LEU A 481 14.36 13.22 32.52
CA LEU A 481 13.48 13.76 31.47
C LEU A 481 12.98 15.17 31.84
N SER A 482 13.93 16.06 32.13
CA SER A 482 13.75 17.43 32.64
C SER A 482 14.00 18.50 31.58
N THR A 483 14.30 18.08 30.34
CA THR A 483 14.71 18.97 29.26
C THR A 483 13.53 19.39 28.40
N ASP A 484 13.47 20.70 28.13
CA ASP A 484 12.47 21.28 27.25
C ASP A 484 12.83 21.00 25.79
N TYR A 485 11.83 20.59 25.01
CA TYR A 485 12.01 20.35 23.58
C TYR A 485 12.40 21.64 22.85
N LYS A 486 13.57 21.60 22.19
CA LYS A 486 14.11 22.72 21.40
C LYS A 486 13.91 22.55 19.88
N GLY A 487 13.39 21.41 19.45
CA GLY A 487 13.19 21.12 18.04
C GLY A 487 11.96 21.80 17.45
N THR A 488 11.85 21.74 16.13
CA THR A 488 10.72 22.30 15.36
C THR A 488 9.69 21.25 14.95
N GLY A 489 9.97 19.97 15.19
CA GLY A 489 9.13 18.85 14.80
C GLY A 489 7.80 18.79 15.55
N GLY A 490 6.82 18.17 14.91
CA GLY A 490 5.47 18.00 15.45
C GLY A 490 4.53 19.18 15.19
N LEU A 491 3.28 18.95 15.53
CA LEU A 491 2.16 19.83 15.24
C LEU A 491 2.03 20.90 16.33
N PRO A 492 2.01 22.21 16.01
CA PRO A 492 1.80 23.25 17.02
C PRO A 492 0.38 23.18 17.60
N LEU A 493 0.28 23.33 18.92
CA LEU A 493 -0.99 23.43 19.68
C LEU A 493 -1.22 24.87 20.16
N SER A 494 -0.91 25.84 19.31
CA SER A 494 -0.93 27.26 19.67
C SER A 494 -2.33 27.85 19.80
N THR A 495 -3.33 27.20 19.19
CA THR A 495 -4.72 27.65 19.16
C THR A 495 -5.68 26.59 19.70
N GLU A 496 -6.82 27.04 20.25
CA GLU A 496 -7.88 26.13 20.73
C GLU A 496 -8.51 25.31 19.59
N LEU A 497 -8.52 25.83 18.37
CA LEU A 497 -8.93 25.07 17.18
C LEU A 497 -8.00 23.88 16.93
N GLN A 498 -6.68 24.08 16.98
CA GLN A 498 -5.70 22.99 16.82
C GLN A 498 -5.86 21.94 17.91
N LYS A 499 -6.02 22.35 19.17
CA LYS A 499 -6.29 21.42 20.27
C LYS A 499 -7.59 20.65 20.06
N THR A 500 -8.64 21.29 19.58
CA THR A 500 -9.95 20.64 19.32
C THR A 500 -9.84 19.60 18.21
N VAL A 501 -9.19 19.94 17.08
CA VAL A 501 -8.97 19.01 15.96
C VAL A 501 -8.12 17.82 16.38
N VAL A 502 -7.00 18.08 17.05
CA VAL A 502 -6.10 17.03 17.56
C VAL A 502 -6.80 16.15 18.59
N SER A 503 -7.56 16.75 19.50
CA SER A 503 -8.36 16.05 20.51
C SER A 503 -9.42 15.15 19.86
N GLY A 504 -10.13 15.64 18.84
CA GLY A 504 -11.09 14.86 18.08
C GLY A 504 -10.45 13.68 17.34
N PHE A 505 -9.31 13.91 16.68
CA PHE A 505 -8.60 12.88 15.93
C PHE A 505 -8.09 11.74 16.83
N PHE A 506 -7.42 12.09 17.93
CA PHE A 506 -6.93 11.08 18.89
C PHE A 506 -8.03 10.54 19.81
N ASN A 507 -9.26 11.04 19.68
CA ASN A 507 -10.36 10.77 20.60
C ASN A 507 -9.95 10.99 22.08
N ASP A 508 -9.20 12.06 22.33
CA ASP A 508 -8.59 12.35 23.62
C ASP A 508 -8.92 13.77 24.10
N THR A 509 -9.94 13.87 24.94
CA THR A 509 -10.42 15.14 25.50
C THR A 509 -9.40 15.82 26.41
N LYS A 510 -8.43 15.08 26.97
CA LYS A 510 -7.44 15.66 27.89
C LYS A 510 -6.48 16.60 27.17
N ILE A 511 -6.29 16.46 25.86
CA ILE A 511 -5.52 17.40 25.03
C ILE A 511 -6.15 18.80 25.05
N LEU A 512 -7.48 18.88 25.12
CA LEU A 512 -8.20 20.16 25.14
C LEU A 512 -8.18 20.80 26.53
N PHE A 513 -8.36 20.00 27.58
CA PHE A 513 -8.58 20.51 28.94
C PHE A 513 -7.33 20.52 29.83
N SER A 514 -6.21 19.90 29.42
CA SER A 514 -5.01 19.85 30.25
C SER A 514 -4.37 21.22 30.41
N THR A 515 -4.17 21.63 31.65
CA THR A 515 -3.43 22.85 32.03
C THR A 515 -1.92 22.74 31.74
N GLY A 516 -1.42 21.52 31.49
CA GLY A 516 -0.02 21.27 31.16
C GLY A 516 0.41 21.77 29.78
N ILE A 517 -0.57 22.05 28.91
CA ILE A 517 -0.38 22.40 27.51
C ILE A 517 -0.50 23.91 27.33
N ASN A 518 0.53 24.53 26.77
CA ASN A 518 0.59 25.96 26.53
C ASN A 518 0.69 26.28 25.03
N LYS A 519 0.72 27.56 24.66
CA LYS A 519 0.75 27.99 23.25
C LYS A 519 2.02 27.61 22.49
N ASN A 520 3.10 27.29 23.21
CA ASN A 520 4.37 26.86 22.65
C ASN A 520 4.45 25.34 22.51
N SER A 521 3.50 24.60 23.10
CA SER A 521 3.46 23.15 23.04
C SER A 521 3.20 22.66 21.62
N ARG A 522 3.84 21.53 21.28
CA ARG A 522 3.67 20.79 20.04
C ARG A 522 3.34 19.35 20.37
N ILE A 523 2.46 18.74 19.58
CA ILE A 523 2.22 17.30 19.66
C ILE A 523 3.11 16.57 18.64
N LEU A 524 3.98 15.71 19.15
CA LEU A 524 4.83 14.83 18.37
C LEU A 524 4.07 13.55 18.07
N VAL A 525 3.82 13.29 16.80
CA VAL A 525 3.12 12.11 16.29
C VAL A 525 4.01 11.36 15.31
N ARG A 526 3.68 10.08 15.03
CA ARG A 526 4.46 9.19 14.14
C ARG A 526 5.95 9.25 14.48
N ARG A 527 6.23 8.91 15.73
CA ARG A 527 7.53 9.06 16.35
C ARG A 527 8.48 7.91 16.02
N ASN A 528 7.91 6.73 15.76
CA ASN A 528 8.63 5.63 15.14
C ASN A 528 9.02 6.01 13.69
N ILE A 529 10.31 5.96 13.37
CA ILE A 529 10.83 6.43 12.08
C ILE A 529 10.34 5.61 10.89
N TYR A 530 10.16 4.29 11.03
CA TYR A 530 9.59 3.46 9.95
C TYR A 530 8.14 3.83 9.67
N LYS A 531 7.31 3.94 10.71
CA LYS A 531 5.91 4.38 10.56
C LYS A 531 5.84 5.79 9.96
N ARG A 532 6.81 6.65 10.31
CA ARG A 532 6.92 8.02 9.80
C ARG A 532 7.22 8.04 8.30
N ILE A 533 8.25 7.31 7.88
CA ILE A 533 8.66 7.24 6.47
C ILE A 533 7.55 6.57 5.64
N LYS A 534 7.00 5.46 6.10
CA LYS A 534 5.89 4.76 5.43
C LYS A 534 4.65 5.65 5.24
N ALA A 535 4.38 6.55 6.19
CA ALA A 535 3.28 7.50 6.05
C ALA A 535 3.55 8.59 4.98
N ILE A 536 4.81 8.99 4.77
CA ILE A 536 5.18 9.99 3.76
C ILE A 536 5.31 9.34 2.38
N THR A 537 5.96 8.18 2.32
CA THR A 537 6.31 7.46 1.11
C THR A 537 5.95 5.98 1.24
N PRO A 538 4.65 5.62 1.17
CA PRO A 538 4.19 4.24 1.34
C PRO A 538 4.68 3.28 0.24
N PHE A 539 5.16 3.83 -0.87
CA PHE A 539 5.71 3.12 -2.02
C PHE A 539 7.21 2.82 -1.92
N LEU A 540 7.91 3.34 -0.90
CA LEU A 540 9.32 2.99 -0.68
C LEU A 540 9.44 1.71 0.15
N TYR A 541 10.22 0.77 -0.35
CA TYR A 541 10.70 -0.37 0.42
C TYR A 541 11.94 0.05 1.19
N LEU A 542 11.88 -0.08 2.51
CA LEU A 542 13.00 0.20 3.41
C LEU A 542 13.75 -1.09 3.69
N ASP A 543 15.06 -0.97 3.93
CA ASP A 543 15.84 -2.08 4.48
C ASP A 543 15.35 -2.42 5.90
N LYS A 544 15.70 -3.62 6.37
CA LYS A 544 15.31 -4.14 7.68
C LYS A 544 15.96 -3.36 8.84
N ASP A 545 17.10 -2.74 8.60
CA ASP A 545 17.79 -1.85 9.56
C ASP A 545 17.82 -0.41 9.04
N ALA A 546 17.48 0.54 9.91
CA ALA A 546 17.43 1.96 9.59
C ALA A 546 18.72 2.70 9.97
N TYR A 547 19.61 2.03 10.71
CA TYR A 547 20.87 2.57 11.19
C TYR A 547 22.07 2.05 10.42
#